data_AF-A0A920W0W7-F1
#
_entry.id   AF-A0A920W0W7-F1
#
_cell.length_a   1.000
_cell.length_b   1.000
_cell.length_c   1.000
_cell.angle_alpha   90.00
_cell.angle_beta   90.00
_cell.angle_gamma   90.00
#
_symmetry.space_group_name_H-M   'P 1'
#
loop_
_entity.id
_entity.type
_entity.pdbx_description
1 polymer ?
#
loop_
_entity_poly.entity_id
_entity_poly.type
_entity_poly.pdbx_seq_one_letter_code
_entity_poly.pdbx_strand_id
1 'polypeptide(L)'
;MHAAHERITYEHMKTASQNEELKMQPLLVPLSIAVSQAEANCAEEQQSVLLSLGIELERVSDEAIVIRQTPSILKDSNIEQMVRDVLSDVLEYGSSHHIQSQQDELLSTMACYGSVRANRHLIFRK
;
A
#
# COMPACT_ATOMS: atom_id res chain seq x y z
N MET A 1 16.94 7.35 -13.82
CA MET A 1 15.96 6.34 -14.26
C MET A 1 15.03 5.97 -13.09
N HIS A 2 14.28 6.93 -12.53
CA HIS A 2 13.27 6.68 -11.47
C HIS A 2 11.85 6.66 -12.08
N ALA A 3 11.54 7.68 -12.88
CA ALA A 3 10.23 7.86 -13.51
C ALA A 3 9.73 6.67 -14.37
N ALA A 4 10.63 5.93 -15.04
CA ALA A 4 10.22 4.80 -15.87
C ALA A 4 9.79 3.58 -15.04
N HIS A 5 10.52 3.25 -13.96
CA HIS A 5 10.20 2.11 -13.11
C HIS A 5 8.99 2.39 -12.20
N GLU A 6 8.86 3.62 -11.70
CA GLU A 6 7.66 4.08 -10.98
C GLU A 6 6.44 3.99 -11.87
N ARG A 7 6.54 4.49 -13.11
CA ARG A 7 5.42 4.44 -14.05
C ARG A 7 5.06 3.00 -14.45
N ILE A 8 6.01 2.11 -14.67
CA ILE A 8 5.69 0.69 -14.96
C ILE A 8 4.99 0.03 -13.76
N THR A 9 5.47 0.27 -12.54
CA THR A 9 4.87 -0.30 -11.32
C THR A 9 3.46 0.23 -11.11
N TYR A 10 3.27 1.54 -11.26
CA TYR A 10 1.96 2.19 -11.19
C TYR A 10 1.00 1.64 -12.24
N GLU A 11 1.39 1.59 -13.52
CA GLU A 11 0.52 1.10 -14.60
C GLU A 11 0.18 -0.39 -14.40
N HIS A 12 1.13 -1.21 -13.93
CA HIS A 12 0.85 -2.61 -13.57
C HIS A 12 -0.15 -2.72 -12.41
N MET A 13 0.03 -1.92 -11.35
CA MET A 13 -0.89 -1.92 -10.21
C MET A 13 -2.27 -1.41 -10.58
N LYS A 14 -2.35 -0.36 -11.40
CA LYS A 14 -3.60 0.19 -11.94
C LYS A 14 -4.34 -0.83 -12.79
N THR A 15 -3.64 -1.46 -13.74
CA THR A 15 -4.22 -2.51 -14.59
C THR A 15 -4.68 -3.71 -13.76
N ALA A 16 -3.87 -4.14 -12.79
CA ALA A 16 -4.21 -5.26 -11.91
C ALA A 16 -5.39 -4.94 -10.98
N SER A 17 -5.50 -3.69 -10.50
CA SER A 17 -6.65 -3.24 -9.71
C SER A 17 -7.93 -3.20 -10.55
N GLN A 18 -7.85 -2.71 -11.80
CA GLN A 18 -9.00 -2.65 -12.71
C GLN A 18 -9.50 -4.04 -13.16
N ASN A 19 -8.60 -5.01 -13.28
CA ASN A 19 -8.92 -6.37 -13.69
C ASN A 19 -9.18 -7.34 -12.52
N GLU A 20 -9.17 -6.86 -11.26
CA GLU A 20 -9.22 -7.71 -10.04
C GLU A 20 -8.10 -8.78 -9.98
N GLU A 21 -7.00 -8.56 -10.71
CA GLU A 21 -5.84 -9.45 -10.81
C GLU A 21 -4.73 -9.07 -9.82
N LEU A 22 -5.01 -8.15 -8.89
CA LEU A 22 -4.04 -7.67 -7.92
C LEU A 22 -3.71 -8.79 -6.92
N LYS A 23 -2.60 -9.49 -7.19
CA LYS A 23 -2.18 -10.66 -6.41
C LYS A 23 -1.78 -10.25 -5.00
N MET A 24 -2.62 -10.55 -4.03
CA MET A 24 -2.32 -10.39 -2.61
C MET A 24 -1.41 -11.53 -2.13
N GLN A 25 -0.48 -11.19 -1.25
CA GLN A 25 0.38 -12.16 -0.58
C GLN A 25 0.27 -11.95 0.94
N PRO A 26 -0.09 -13.00 1.71
CA PRO A 26 -0.04 -12.94 3.16
C PRO A 26 1.40 -12.85 3.64
N LEU A 27 1.60 -12.04 4.68
CA LEU A 27 2.89 -11.93 5.35
C LEU A 27 3.18 -13.24 6.10
N LEU A 28 4.42 -13.70 5.99
CA LEU A 28 4.90 -14.88 6.75
C LEU A 28 4.79 -14.63 8.26
N VAL A 29 5.01 -13.38 8.67
CA VAL A 29 4.86 -12.91 10.04
C VAL A 29 4.04 -11.62 9.97
N PRO A 30 2.82 -11.59 10.56
CA PRO A 30 2.02 -10.37 10.63
C PRO A 30 2.82 -9.25 11.30
N LEU A 31 2.73 -8.04 10.74
CA LEU A 31 3.49 -6.88 11.23
C LEU A 31 2.56 -5.99 12.05
N SER A 32 2.84 -5.86 13.35
CA SER A 32 2.13 -4.94 14.23
C SER A 32 2.80 -3.58 14.22
N ILE A 33 2.03 -2.52 14.00
CA ILE A 33 2.53 -1.14 14.04
C ILE A 33 1.68 -0.29 14.99
N ALA A 34 2.35 0.57 15.75
CA ALA A 34 1.69 1.57 16.58
C ALA A 34 1.23 2.74 15.71
N VAL A 35 -0.03 3.13 15.84
CA VAL A 35 -0.69 4.18 15.06
C VAL A 35 -1.52 5.06 16.00
N SER A 36 -1.89 6.25 15.56
CA SER A 36 -2.84 7.09 16.27
C SER A 36 -4.24 6.47 16.25
N GLN A 37 -5.08 6.87 17.20
CA GLN A 37 -6.47 6.40 17.25
C GLN A 37 -7.29 6.79 16.01
N ALA A 38 -6.98 7.93 15.39
CA ALA A 38 -7.60 8.34 14.14
C ALA A 38 -7.22 7.41 12.98
N GLU A 39 -5.95 7.04 12.86
CA GLU A 39 -5.47 6.06 11.86
C GLU A 39 -6.06 4.67 12.10
N ALA A 40 -6.16 4.22 13.35
CA ALA A 40 -6.76 2.95 13.69
C ALA A 40 -8.25 2.89 13.33
N ASN A 41 -9.00 3.96 13.60
CA ASN A 41 -10.40 4.08 13.21
C ASN A 41 -10.53 4.10 11.67
N CYS A 42 -9.69 4.88 10.98
CA CYS A 42 -9.71 4.98 9.53
C CYS A 42 -9.41 3.64 8.84
N ALA A 43 -8.45 2.88 9.36
CA ALA A 43 -8.13 1.54 8.85
C ALA A 43 -9.33 0.58 8.96
N GLU A 44 -10.12 0.70 10.02
CA GLU A 44 -11.33 -0.09 10.23
C GLU A 44 -12.49 0.38 9.32
N GLU A 45 -12.71 1.69 9.21
CA GLU A 45 -13.77 2.28 8.37
C GLU A 45 -13.53 2.07 6.87
N GLN A 46 -12.29 2.14 6.43
CA GLN A 46 -11.88 2.05 5.02
C GLN A 46 -11.32 0.68 4.65
N GLN A 47 -11.64 -0.36 5.43
CA GLN A 47 -11.15 -1.72 5.20
C GLN A 47 -11.43 -2.22 3.78
N SER A 48 -12.61 -1.92 3.22
CA SER A 48 -12.98 -2.30 1.85
C SER A 48 -12.09 -1.65 0.78
N VAL A 49 -11.74 -0.37 0.96
CA VAL A 49 -10.85 0.36 0.07
C VAL A 49 -9.43 -0.20 0.17
N LEU A 50 -8.94 -0.42 1.38
CA LEU A 50 -7.61 -1.01 1.61
C LEU A 50 -7.49 -2.41 1.00
N LEU A 51 -8.53 -3.24 1.15
CA LEU A 51 -8.60 -4.56 0.52
C LEU A 51 -8.59 -4.47 -1.01
N SER A 52 -9.27 -3.47 -1.61
CA SER A 52 -9.23 -3.25 -3.06
C SER A 52 -7.84 -2.85 -3.58
N LEU A 53 -7.01 -2.26 -2.71
CA LEU A 53 -5.60 -1.97 -2.98
C LEU A 53 -4.68 -3.18 -2.68
N GLY A 54 -5.23 -4.28 -2.18
CA GLY A 54 -4.52 -5.51 -1.82
C GLY A 54 -3.81 -5.45 -0.46
N ILE A 55 -4.24 -4.57 0.43
CA ILE A 55 -3.73 -4.45 1.80
C ILE A 55 -4.80 -4.94 2.78
N GLU A 56 -4.44 -5.92 3.61
CA GLU A 56 -5.30 -6.37 4.72
C GLU A 56 -4.75 -5.85 6.04
N LEU A 57 -5.48 -4.91 6.65
CA LEU A 57 -5.22 -4.36 7.97
C LEU A 57 -6.29 -4.85 8.95
N GLU A 58 -5.87 -5.08 10.19
CA GLU A 58 -6.74 -5.43 11.30
C GLU A 58 -6.41 -4.58 12.51
N ARG A 59 -7.41 -3.94 13.10
CA ARG A 59 -7.24 -3.22 14.36
C ARG A 59 -7.13 -4.21 15.51
N VAL A 60 -6.07 -4.06 16.31
CA VAL A 60 -5.85 -4.92 17.49
C VAL A 60 -5.94 -4.15 18.81
N SER A 61 -5.84 -2.82 18.77
CA SER A 61 -6.10 -1.95 19.92
C SER A 61 -6.49 -0.55 19.48
N ASP A 62 -6.67 0.38 20.41
CA ASP A 62 -6.98 1.78 20.10
C ASP A 62 -5.85 2.51 19.37
N GLU A 63 -4.61 2.07 19.52
CA GLU A 63 -3.42 2.73 18.96
C GLU A 63 -2.50 1.73 18.26
N ALA A 64 -3.05 0.59 17.80
CA ALA A 64 -2.27 -0.41 17.09
C ALA A 64 -3.10 -1.18 16.07
N ILE A 65 -2.46 -1.45 14.94
CA ILE A 65 -2.99 -2.27 13.85
C ILE A 65 -1.97 -3.34 13.45
N VAL A 66 -2.48 -4.42 12.87
CA VAL A 66 -1.69 -5.52 12.32
C VAL A 66 -1.91 -5.60 10.83
N ILE A 67 -0.80 -5.68 10.11
CA ILE A 67 -0.76 -5.89 8.66
C ILE A 67 -0.67 -7.39 8.42
N ARG A 68 -1.65 -7.95 7.71
CA ARG A 68 -1.74 -9.39 7.43
C ARG A 68 -1.36 -9.72 5.99
N GLN A 69 -1.73 -8.86 5.04
CA GLN A 69 -1.50 -9.08 3.62
C GLN A 69 -1.12 -7.78 2.91
N THR A 70 -0.31 -7.93 1.87
CA THR A 70 0.11 -6.84 0.99
C THR A 70 0.17 -7.32 -0.46
N PRO A 71 0.20 -6.41 -1.46
CA PRO A 71 0.39 -6.81 -2.85
C PRO A 71 1.72 -7.52 -3.06
N SER A 72 1.72 -8.62 -3.80
CA SER A 72 2.92 -9.44 -4.09
C SER A 72 4.03 -8.64 -4.76
N ILE A 73 3.67 -7.61 -5.54
CA ILE A 73 4.61 -6.70 -6.21
C ILE A 73 5.39 -5.81 -5.22
N LEU A 74 4.86 -5.63 -4.00
CA LEU A 74 5.44 -4.79 -2.95
C LEU A 74 6.02 -5.60 -1.78
N LYS A 75 6.08 -6.94 -1.88
CA LYS A 75 6.53 -7.85 -0.80
C LYS A 75 7.89 -7.50 -0.17
N ASP A 76 8.73 -6.79 -0.92
CA ASP A 76 10.13 -6.50 -0.64
C ASP A 76 10.35 -5.02 -0.25
N SER A 77 9.29 -4.22 -0.20
CA SER A 77 9.33 -2.81 0.18
C SER A 77 9.31 -2.62 1.69
N ASN A 78 9.45 -1.37 2.15
CA ASN A 78 9.24 -1.04 3.55
C ASN A 78 7.72 -0.97 3.83
N ILE A 79 7.14 -2.13 4.16
CA ILE A 79 5.69 -2.30 4.34
C ILE A 79 5.15 -1.42 5.46
N GLU A 80 5.87 -1.27 6.58
CA GLU A 80 5.46 -0.38 7.66
C GLU A 80 5.32 1.07 7.19
N GLN A 81 6.36 1.59 6.54
CA GLN A 81 6.32 2.98 6.07
C GLN A 81 5.25 3.18 5.00
N MET A 82 5.12 2.23 4.07
CA MET A 82 4.09 2.26 3.04
C MET A 82 2.67 2.33 3.65
N VAL A 83 2.37 1.50 4.65
CA VAL A 83 1.05 1.49 5.29
C VAL A 83 0.79 2.79 6.05
N ARG A 84 1.80 3.37 6.71
CA ARG A 84 1.65 4.67 7.39
C ARG A 84 1.32 5.80 6.42
N ASP A 85 2.04 5.86 5.29
CA ASP A 85 1.81 6.87 4.27
C ASP A 85 0.42 6.69 3.63
N VAL A 86 0.02 5.45 3.32
CA VAL A 86 -1.32 5.15 2.79
C VAL A 86 -2.41 5.53 3.79
N LEU A 87 -2.26 5.26 5.09
CA LEU A 87 -3.24 5.66 6.10
C LEU A 87 -3.33 7.17 6.26
N SER A 88 -2.20 7.87 6.17
CA SER A 88 -2.15 9.33 6.20
C SER A 88 -2.90 9.93 5.00
N ASP A 89 -2.64 9.39 3.80
CA ASP A 89 -3.34 9.78 2.58
C ASP A 89 -4.85 9.51 2.71
N VAL A 90 -5.26 8.31 3.15
CA VAL A 90 -6.69 7.99 3.31
C VAL A 90 -7.38 8.90 4.33
N LEU A 91 -6.70 9.29 5.42
CA LEU A 91 -7.21 10.25 6.38
C LEU A 91 -7.39 11.66 5.78
N GLU A 92 -6.44 12.12 4.98
CA GLU A 92 -6.50 13.43 4.32
C GLU A 92 -7.58 13.44 3.23
N TYR A 93 -7.60 12.41 2.41
CA TYR A 93 -8.46 12.33 1.24
C TYR A 93 -9.87 11.83 1.54
N GLY A 94 -10.13 11.06 2.60
CA GLY A 94 -11.42 10.41 2.91
C GLY A 94 -12.64 11.33 2.94
N SER A 95 -12.42 12.65 2.99
CA SER A 95 -13.44 13.71 2.89
C SER A 95 -13.89 14.03 1.45
N SER A 96 -13.11 13.67 0.43
CA SER A 96 -13.32 14.07 -0.97
C SER A 96 -14.20 13.06 -1.70
N HIS A 97 -15.26 13.54 -2.38
CA HIS A 97 -16.27 12.72 -3.05
C HIS A 97 -15.80 11.96 -4.32
N HIS A 98 -14.49 11.88 -4.60
CA HIS A 98 -13.95 11.28 -5.82
C HIS A 98 -13.09 10.04 -5.53
N ILE A 99 -13.78 8.93 -5.26
CA ILE A 99 -13.19 7.60 -4.98
C ILE A 99 -12.17 7.17 -6.05
N GLN A 100 -12.44 7.47 -7.33
CA GLN A 100 -11.57 7.04 -8.43
C GLN A 100 -10.22 7.79 -8.44
N SER A 101 -10.23 9.10 -8.25
CA SER A 101 -9.00 9.90 -8.22
C SER A 101 -8.16 9.57 -6.98
N GLN A 102 -8.83 9.27 -5.86
CA GLN A 102 -8.18 8.84 -4.62
C GLN A 102 -7.48 7.49 -4.78
N GLN A 103 -8.12 6.51 -5.42
CA GLN A 103 -7.47 5.23 -5.71
C GLN A 103 -6.23 5.42 -6.59
N ASP A 104 -6.30 6.28 -7.61
CA ASP A 104 -5.14 6.56 -8.47
C ASP A 104 -3.98 7.20 -7.68
N GLU A 105 -4.26 8.11 -6.74
CA GLU A 105 -3.24 8.69 -5.86
C GLU A 105 -2.64 7.64 -4.92
N LEU A 106 -3.45 6.83 -4.25
CA LEU A 106 -2.99 5.79 -3.33
C LEU A 106 -2.14 4.73 -4.04
N LEU A 107 -2.55 4.31 -5.24
CA LEU A 107 -1.76 3.40 -6.08
C LEU A 107 -0.43 4.03 -6.50
N SER A 108 -0.40 5.35 -6.74
CA SER A 108 0.83 6.08 -7.02
C SER A 108 1.77 6.08 -5.80
N THR A 109 1.25 6.39 -4.61
CA THR A 109 2.02 6.32 -3.35
C THR A 109 2.61 4.93 -3.16
N MET A 110 1.81 3.87 -3.32
CA MET A 110 2.28 2.49 -3.20
C MET A 110 3.32 2.10 -4.27
N ALA A 111 3.18 2.57 -5.51
CA ALA A 111 4.13 2.29 -6.58
C ALA A 111 5.53 2.89 -6.32
N CYS A 112 5.60 4.02 -5.62
CA CYS A 112 6.88 4.60 -5.15
C CYS A 112 7.62 3.64 -4.22
N TYR A 113 6.91 2.88 -3.39
CA TYR A 113 7.52 1.88 -2.51
C TYR A 113 8.08 0.67 -3.26
N GLY A 114 7.49 0.31 -4.41
CA GLY A 114 8.01 -0.72 -5.31
C GLY A 114 9.26 -0.27 -6.06
N SER A 115 9.34 1.01 -6.46
CA SER A 115 10.44 1.54 -7.26
C SER A 115 11.75 1.73 -6.48
N VAL A 116 11.66 2.03 -5.17
CA VAL A 116 12.83 2.28 -4.30
C VAL A 116 13.81 1.10 -4.30
N ARG A 117 13.38 -0.13 -4.60
CA ARG A 117 14.27 -1.30 -4.72
C ARG A 117 14.86 -1.58 -6.10
N ALA A 118 14.37 -1.01 -7.20
CA ALA A 118 15.08 -1.11 -8.48
C ALA A 118 16.51 -0.57 -8.37
N ASN A 119 16.75 0.34 -7.43
CA ASN A 119 18.03 0.98 -7.20
C ASN A 119 18.95 0.24 -6.18
N ARG A 120 18.48 -0.82 -5.50
CA ARG A 120 19.31 -1.61 -4.56
C ARG A 120 19.79 -2.95 -5.11
N HIS A 121 19.30 -3.39 -6.28
CA HIS A 121 19.67 -4.68 -6.87
C HIS A 121 20.44 -4.60 -8.20
N LEU A 122 20.94 -3.43 -8.58
CA LEU A 122 21.96 -3.33 -9.65
C LEU A 122 23.35 -3.71 -9.10
N ILE A 123 23.51 -4.95 -8.65
CA ILE A 123 24.82 -5.60 -8.71
C ILE A 123 24.94 -6.23 -10.08
N PHE A 124 25.72 -5.59 -10.96
CA PHE A 124 26.26 -6.25 -12.14
C PHE A 124 26.98 -7.52 -11.66
N ARG A 125 26.37 -8.70 -11.83
CA ARG A 125 27.11 -9.95 -11.79
C ARG A 125 27.86 -10.05 -13.12
N LYS A 126 29.17 -9.90 -13.04
CA LYS A 126 30.13 -10.17 -14.09
C LYS A 126 30.17 -11.66 -14.42
#